data_AF-A0A804IXK9-F1
#
_entry.id   AF-A0A804IXK9-F1
#
_cell.length_a   1.000
_cell.length_b   1.000
_cell.length_c   1.000
_cell.angle_alpha   90.00
_cell.angle_beta   90.00
_cell.angle_gamma   90.00
#
_symmetry.space_group_name_H-M   'P 1'
#
loop_
_entity.id
_entity.type
_entity.pdbx_description
1 polymer ?
#
loop_
_entity_poly.entity_id
_entity_poly.type
_entity_poly.pdbx_seq_one_letter_code
_entity_poly.pdbx_strand_id
1 'polypeptide(L)'
;MEGSESEAVFDAYNLNPQRFLNEVLNAVDDMVDGAFDFCLHQAPQITGPGADRSEELARGVSSLRHLTQAVLDKRMSMWEKYCLRHCFSIPDGFVLPKTKEYSISVLQEVLSDQELDSHLDSLREKLAAAGKESQALHREINLLEMQSTADNKYNASVAEVQQLFKEHSVHLMFQELVESASKLHQKVAAELKSKRLGDMKQDGVCKKHCLSSGKQMVPDTGISSSLEDIQEIVSILKNT
;
A
#
# COMPACT_ATOMS: atom_id res chain seq x y z
N MET A 1 18.33 42.33 -0.41
CA MET A 1 18.89 42.79 0.87
C MET A 1 19.81 41.68 1.33
N GLU A 2 20.86 41.44 0.54
CA GLU A 2 21.89 40.42 0.76
C GLU A 2 23.19 41.20 1.00
N GLY A 3 23.95 40.83 2.04
CA GLY A 3 25.23 41.45 2.35
C GLY A 3 25.20 42.58 3.39
N SER A 4 24.23 42.59 4.30
CA SER A 4 24.25 43.55 5.43
C SER A 4 25.21 43.10 6.53
N GLU A 5 25.80 44.03 7.28
CA GLU A 5 26.68 43.71 8.42
C GLU A 5 26.00 42.80 9.45
N SER A 6 24.66 42.89 9.55
CA SER A 6 23.82 42.00 10.36
C SER A 6 23.94 40.53 9.97
N GLU A 7 23.96 40.24 8.67
CA GLU A 7 24.01 38.87 8.13
C GLU A 7 25.34 38.19 8.47
N ALA A 8 26.45 38.90 8.31
CA ALA A 8 27.79 38.40 8.61
C ALA A 8 27.98 38.00 10.09
N VAL A 9 27.28 38.68 11.01
CA VAL A 9 27.32 38.34 12.43
C VAL A 9 26.55 37.06 12.71
N PHE A 10 25.36 36.89 12.15
CA PHE A 10 24.60 35.65 12.35
C PHE A 10 25.29 34.45 11.70
N ASP A 11 25.93 34.65 10.54
CA ASP A 11 26.78 33.64 9.91
C ASP A 11 27.96 33.22 10.79
N ALA A 12 28.57 34.15 11.54
CA ALA A 12 29.62 33.81 12.50
C ALA A 12 29.14 32.89 13.64
N TYR A 13 27.84 32.91 13.95
CA TYR A 13 27.19 31.99 14.89
C TYR A 13 26.55 30.79 14.19
N ASN A 14 26.82 30.59 12.90
CA ASN A 14 26.21 29.55 12.06
C ASN A 14 24.67 29.58 12.10
N LEU A 15 24.10 30.78 12.27
CA LEU A 15 22.67 31.01 12.34
C LEU A 15 22.23 31.67 11.04
N ASN A 16 21.26 31.07 10.36
CA ASN A 16 20.59 31.69 9.24
C ASN A 16 19.18 32.13 9.68
N PRO A 17 18.94 33.43 9.90
CA PRO A 17 17.65 33.95 10.34
C PRO A 17 16.48 33.55 9.44
N GLN A 18 16.64 33.60 8.12
CA GLN A 18 15.60 33.25 7.16
C GLN A 18 15.24 31.76 7.26
N ARG A 19 16.25 30.89 7.34
CA ARG A 19 16.05 29.45 7.50
C ARG A 19 15.31 29.14 8.80
N PHE A 20 15.70 29.76 9.91
CA PHE A 20 15.04 29.59 11.20
C PHE A 20 13.57 30.03 11.14
N LEU A 21 13.29 31.21 10.58
CA LEU A 21 11.92 31.72 10.46
C LEU A 21 11.04 30.80 9.61
N ASN A 22 11.56 30.32 8.48
CA ASN A 22 10.84 29.38 7.62
C ASN A 22 10.52 28.06 8.34
N GLU A 23 11.45 27.54 9.15
CA GLU A 23 11.21 26.32 9.93
C GLU A 23 10.09 26.52 10.97
N VAL A 24 10.06 27.67 11.64
CA VAL A 24 8.97 28.00 12.58
C VAL A 24 7.64 28.18 11.84
N LEU A 25 7.64 28.85 10.70
CA LEU A 25 6.43 29.03 9.88
C LEU A 25 5.85 27.68 9.45
N ASN A 26 6.69 26.81 8.88
CA ASN A 26 6.29 25.46 8.47
C ASN A 26 5.77 24.63 9.66
N ALA A 27 6.45 24.68 10.81
CA ALA A 27 6.02 23.94 12.00
C ALA A 27 4.65 24.40 12.52
N VAL A 28 4.35 25.70 12.40
CA VAL A 28 3.03 26.25 12.75
C VAL A 28 1.96 25.78 11.76
N ASP A 29 2.25 25.80 10.45
CA ASP A 29 1.33 25.31 9.43
C ASP A 29 1.03 23.81 9.59
N ASP A 30 2.07 22.98 9.78
CA ASP A 30 1.94 21.54 10.02
C ASP A 30 1.08 21.24 11.26
N MET A 31 1.26 22.02 12.33
CA MET A 31 0.49 21.86 13.56
C MET A 31 -1.00 22.19 13.35
N VAL A 32 -1.29 23.27 12.63
CA VAL A 32 -2.67 23.70 12.36
C VAL A 32 -3.37 22.70 11.46
N ASP A 33 -2.71 22.29 10.39
CA ASP A 33 -3.25 21.29 9.46
C ASP A 33 -3.50 19.96 10.18
N GLY A 34 -2.54 19.47 10.97
CA GLY A 34 -2.71 18.26 11.76
C GLY A 34 -3.87 18.34 12.76
N ALA A 35 -4.09 19.49 13.40
CA ALA A 35 -5.21 19.68 14.32
C ALA A 35 -6.57 19.63 13.62
N PHE A 36 -6.70 20.26 12.44
CA PHE A 36 -7.95 20.24 11.68
C PHE A 36 -8.22 18.87 11.03
N ASP A 37 -7.18 18.20 10.55
CA ASP A 37 -7.29 16.83 10.01
C ASP A 37 -7.74 15.85 11.11
N PHE A 38 -7.23 16.00 12.33
CA PHE A 38 -7.71 15.25 13.49
C PHE A 38 -9.20 15.51 13.79
N CYS A 39 -9.64 16.77 13.75
CA CYS A 39 -11.06 17.10 13.93
C CYS A 39 -11.95 16.46 12.85
N LEU A 40 -11.53 16.48 11.60
CA LEU A 40 -12.25 15.84 10.49
C LEU A 40 -12.29 14.33 10.64
N HIS A 41 -11.18 13.71 11.08
CA HIS A 41 -11.12 12.27 11.34
C HIS A 41 -12.04 11.84 12.49
N GLN A 42 -12.21 12.68 13.51
CA GLN A 42 -13.12 12.41 14.63
C GLN A 42 -14.60 12.72 14.33
N ALA A 43 -14.89 13.59 13.37
CA ALA A 43 -16.25 14.04 13.08
C ALA A 43 -17.29 12.90 12.93
N PRO A 44 -17.03 11.79 12.19
CA PRO A 44 -17.98 10.69 12.05
C PRO A 44 -18.27 9.96 13.38
N GLN A 45 -17.30 9.92 14.30
CA GLN A 45 -17.45 9.27 15.60
C GLN A 45 -18.38 10.07 16.53
N ILE A 46 -18.42 11.39 16.35
CA ILE A 46 -19.21 12.32 17.17
C ILE A 46 -20.65 12.45 16.63
N THR A 47 -20.85 12.46 15.31
CA THR A 47 -22.17 12.68 14.70
C THR A 47 -23.08 11.45 14.70
N GLY A 48 -22.53 10.25 14.92
CA GLY A 48 -23.27 8.99 14.85
C GLY A 48 -23.73 8.64 13.42
N PRO A 49 -24.55 7.59 13.23
CA PRO A 49 -25.04 7.20 11.92
C PRO A 49 -26.00 8.25 11.34
N GLY A 50 -25.49 9.10 10.46
CA GLY A 50 -26.25 10.10 9.70
C GLY A 50 -25.32 10.89 8.77
N ALA A 51 -25.37 10.60 7.47
CA ALA A 51 -24.47 11.17 6.47
C ALA A 51 -24.53 12.71 6.42
N ASP A 52 -25.74 13.29 6.47
CA ASP A 52 -25.94 14.73 6.36
C ASP A 52 -25.28 15.53 7.50
N ARG A 53 -25.32 15.01 8.74
CA ARG A 53 -24.73 15.66 9.91
C ARG A 53 -23.20 15.62 9.87
N SER A 54 -22.64 14.51 9.41
CA SER A 54 -21.19 14.37 9.23
C SER A 54 -20.68 15.32 8.15
N GLU A 55 -21.44 15.50 7.07
CA GLU A 55 -21.06 16.40 5.97
C GLU A 55 -21.17 17.89 6.39
N GLU A 56 -22.24 18.27 7.08
CA GLU A 56 -22.39 19.62 7.62
C GLU A 56 -21.28 19.97 8.62
N LEU A 57 -20.93 19.03 9.51
CA LEU A 57 -19.82 19.20 10.44
C LEU A 57 -18.48 19.33 9.71
N ALA A 58 -18.20 18.47 8.73
CA ALA A 58 -16.99 18.57 7.92
C ALA A 58 -16.89 19.94 7.23
N ARG A 59 -17.98 20.44 6.65
CA ARG A 59 -18.06 21.77 6.02
C ARG A 59 -17.80 22.90 7.01
N GLY A 60 -18.31 22.79 8.23
CA GLY A 60 -18.05 23.73 9.32
C GLY A 60 -16.58 23.76 9.73
N VAL A 61 -15.98 22.57 9.90
CA VAL A 61 -14.55 22.42 10.25
C VAL A 61 -13.67 22.99 9.14
N SER A 62 -13.96 22.73 7.86
CA SER A 62 -13.23 23.33 6.74
C SER A 62 -13.34 24.86 6.71
N SER A 63 -14.52 25.40 7.03
CA SER A 63 -14.72 26.86 7.11
C SER A 63 -13.89 27.49 8.24
N LEU A 64 -13.82 26.83 9.40
CA LEU A 64 -12.98 27.24 10.52
C LEU A 64 -11.49 27.15 10.17
N ARG A 65 -11.08 26.09 9.46
CA ARG A 65 -9.71 25.93 8.97
C ARG A 65 -9.30 27.11 8.10
N HIS A 66 -10.11 27.45 7.08
CA HIS A 66 -9.82 28.59 6.21
C HIS A 66 -9.76 29.92 6.96
N LEU A 67 -10.68 30.16 7.91
CA LEU A 67 -10.65 31.38 8.72
C LEU A 67 -9.38 31.45 9.58
N THR A 68 -8.99 30.32 10.18
CA THR A 68 -7.83 30.23 11.06
C THR A 68 -6.54 30.44 10.27
N GLN A 69 -6.39 29.76 9.12
CA GLN A 69 -5.28 29.94 8.19
C GLN A 69 -5.16 31.41 7.75
N ALA A 70 -6.24 32.03 7.28
CA ALA A 70 -6.20 33.43 6.83
C ALA A 70 -5.77 34.41 7.94
N VAL A 71 -6.20 34.18 9.19
CA VAL A 71 -5.78 35.00 10.33
C VAL A 71 -4.31 34.73 10.67
N LEU A 72 -3.91 33.47 10.65
CA LEU A 72 -2.56 33.04 11.02
C LEU A 72 -1.53 33.52 9.99
N ASP A 73 -1.78 33.37 8.70
CA ASP A 73 -0.93 33.88 7.60
C ASP A 73 -0.60 35.35 7.81
N LYS A 74 -1.63 36.15 8.11
CA LYS A 74 -1.46 37.58 8.36
C LYS A 74 -0.60 37.84 9.60
N ARG A 75 -0.85 37.12 10.69
CA ARG A 75 -0.12 37.28 11.96
C ARG A 75 1.33 36.83 11.84
N MET A 76 1.56 35.69 11.21
CA MET A 76 2.87 35.11 10.97
C MET A 76 3.70 35.95 10.00
N SER A 77 3.10 36.52 8.95
CA SER A 77 3.80 37.47 8.07
C SER A 77 4.24 38.75 8.81
N MET A 78 3.43 39.24 9.76
CA MET A 78 3.83 40.38 10.58
C MET A 78 4.92 40.01 11.58
N TRP A 79 4.83 38.83 12.18
CA TRP A 79 5.84 38.29 13.09
C TRP A 79 7.19 38.10 12.40
N GLU A 80 7.20 37.50 11.20
CA GLU A 80 8.41 37.32 10.38
C GLU A 80 9.09 38.67 10.10
N LYS A 81 8.30 39.65 9.63
CA LYS A 81 8.80 41.02 9.40
C LYS A 81 9.35 41.67 10.67
N TYR A 82 8.70 41.45 11.81
CA TYR A 82 9.18 41.97 13.09
C TYR A 82 10.52 41.32 13.47
N CYS A 83 10.62 39.99 13.36
CA CYS A 83 11.85 39.26 13.66
C CYS A 83 13.02 39.74 12.81
N LEU A 84 12.83 39.88 11.49
CA LEU A 84 13.88 40.37 10.60
C LEU A 84 14.30 41.81 10.89
N ARG A 85 13.37 42.65 11.36
CA ARG A 85 13.63 44.08 11.61
C ARG A 85 14.18 44.39 12.99
N HIS A 86 13.95 43.51 13.97
CA HIS A 86 14.22 43.83 15.37
C HIS A 86 14.95 42.72 16.14
N CYS A 87 14.71 41.45 15.81
CA CYS A 87 15.36 40.32 16.48
C CYS A 87 16.67 39.94 15.78
N PHE A 88 16.64 39.92 14.45
CA PHE A 88 17.76 39.55 13.57
C PHE A 88 18.33 40.77 12.85
N SER A 89 18.37 41.90 13.55
CA SER A 89 18.92 43.16 13.08
C SER A 89 19.93 43.68 14.09
N ILE A 90 21.11 44.05 13.61
CA ILE A 90 22.10 44.71 14.45
C ILE A 90 21.79 46.21 14.54
N PRO A 91 21.69 46.78 15.76
CA PRO A 91 21.52 48.22 15.92
C PRO A 91 22.69 49.01 15.33
N ASP A 92 22.39 50.15 14.72
CA ASP A 92 23.39 51.05 14.14
C ASP A 92 24.46 51.45 15.17
N GLY A 93 25.73 51.30 14.79
CA GLY A 93 26.88 51.59 15.64
C GLY A 93 27.38 50.42 16.49
N PHE A 94 26.69 49.27 16.46
CA PHE A 94 27.22 48.03 17.03
C PHE A 94 28.14 47.35 16.01
N VAL A 95 29.44 47.50 16.22
CA VAL A 95 30.46 46.81 15.41
C VAL A 95 30.80 45.52 16.14
N LEU A 96 30.62 44.38 15.48
CA LEU A 96 31.13 43.12 16.01
C LEU A 96 32.63 43.31 16.30
N PRO A 97 33.14 42.92 17.48
CA PRO A 97 34.58 42.92 17.70
C PRO A 97 35.22 42.19 16.53
N LYS A 98 35.99 42.89 15.69
CA LYS A 98 36.79 42.26 14.63
C LYS A 98 37.43 41.07 15.29
N THR A 99 37.31 39.90 14.69
CA THR A 99 37.79 38.58 15.11
C THR A 99 39.29 38.61 15.43
N LYS A 100 39.67 39.38 16.44
CA LYS A 100 40.94 39.33 17.14
C LYS A 100 40.65 38.34 18.23
N GLU A 101 40.77 37.07 17.88
CA GLU A 101 41.22 36.01 18.80
C GLU A 101 40.81 36.25 20.26
N TYR A 102 39.53 36.53 20.51
CA TYR A 102 39.04 36.73 21.86
C TYR A 102 38.81 35.33 22.38
N SER A 103 39.91 34.77 22.86
CA SER A 103 39.97 33.72 23.87
C SER A 103 39.19 32.45 23.52
N ILE A 104 39.49 31.86 22.35
CA ILE A 104 39.49 30.39 22.24
C ILE A 104 40.52 29.81 23.24
N SER A 105 41.37 30.62 23.87
CA SER A 105 42.27 30.19 24.95
C SER A 105 41.59 29.51 26.15
N VAL A 106 40.29 29.72 26.40
CA VAL A 106 39.58 29.07 27.54
C VAL A 106 38.90 27.75 27.15
N LEU A 107 38.69 27.49 25.85
CA LEU A 107 38.11 26.23 25.35
C LEU A 107 39.13 25.33 24.63
N GLN A 108 40.26 25.87 24.18
CA GLN A 108 41.36 25.10 23.57
C GLN A 108 42.18 24.31 24.58
N GLU A 109 41.92 24.47 25.88
CA GLU A 109 42.72 23.85 26.94
C GLU A 109 42.36 22.37 27.20
N VAL A 110 41.40 21.78 26.48
CA VAL A 110 40.91 20.42 26.80
C VAL A 110 41.02 19.40 25.65
N LEU A 111 41.23 19.81 24.40
CA LEU A 111 41.50 18.86 23.31
C LEU A 111 42.71 19.32 22.50
N SER A 112 43.74 18.47 22.44
CA SER A 112 44.84 18.64 21.52
C SER A 112 44.32 18.66 20.07
N ASP A 113 44.97 19.39 19.18
CA ASP A 113 44.60 19.44 17.75
C ASP A 113 44.49 18.01 17.16
N GLN A 114 45.28 17.07 17.67
CA GLN A 114 45.25 15.65 17.30
C GLN A 114 43.98 14.91 17.76
N GLU A 115 43.44 15.21 18.94
CA GLU A 115 42.16 14.64 19.40
C GLU A 115 41.00 15.18 18.57
N LEU A 116 41.03 16.47 18.23
CA LEU A 116 40.03 17.07 17.35
C LEU A 116 40.04 16.42 15.96
N ASP A 117 41.22 16.23 15.37
CA ASP A 117 41.37 15.53 14.09
C ASP A 117 40.83 14.10 14.18
N SER A 118 41.13 13.37 15.25
CA SER A 118 40.63 12.00 15.45
C SER A 118 39.10 11.94 15.56
N HIS A 119 38.47 12.90 16.24
CA HIS A 119 37.02 13.02 16.34
C HIS A 119 36.40 13.34 14.98
N LEU A 120 37.04 14.22 14.21
CA LEU A 120 36.57 14.62 12.90
C LEU A 120 36.63 13.45 11.92
N ASP A 121 37.71 12.66 11.94
CA ASP A 121 37.80 11.42 11.15
C ASP A 121 36.78 10.37 11.58
N SER A 122 36.54 10.21 12.90
CA SER A 122 35.46 9.34 13.40
C SER A 122 34.08 9.78 12.90
N LEU A 123 33.80 11.09 12.88
CA LEU A 123 32.53 11.62 12.37
C LEU A 123 32.41 11.43 10.86
N ARG A 124 33.49 11.63 10.09
CA ARG A 124 33.51 11.36 8.64
C ARG A 124 33.23 9.89 8.36
N GLU A 125 33.83 8.99 9.12
CA GLU A 125 33.59 7.55 8.98
C GLU A 125 32.13 7.19 9.30
N LYS A 126 31.59 7.70 10.41
CA LYS A 126 30.17 7.51 10.77
C LYS A 126 29.23 8.07 9.71
N LEU A 127 29.52 9.24 9.16
CA LEU A 127 28.73 9.85 8.09
C LEU A 127 28.77 8.99 6.81
N ALA A 128 29.95 8.45 6.45
CA ALA A 128 30.10 7.56 5.32
C ALA A 128 29.34 6.23 5.53
N ALA A 129 29.38 5.68 6.74
CA ALA A 129 28.63 4.48 7.12
C ALA A 129 27.12 4.72 7.04
N ALA A 130 26.61 5.79 7.67
CA ALA A 130 25.21 6.18 7.62
C ALA A 130 24.74 6.48 6.19
N GLY A 131 25.59 7.07 5.35
CA GLY A 131 25.30 7.29 3.93
C GLY A 131 25.14 5.98 3.15
N LYS A 132 25.98 4.98 3.40
CA LYS A 132 25.86 3.65 2.78
C LYS A 132 24.58 2.94 3.23
N GLU A 133 24.27 3.01 4.53
CA GLU A 133 23.06 2.42 5.12
C GLU A 133 21.80 3.09 4.56
N SER A 134 21.76 4.42 4.50
CA SER A 134 20.66 5.18 3.89
C SER A 134 20.41 4.76 2.44
N GLN A 135 21.47 4.59 1.64
CA GLN A 135 21.33 4.09 0.27
C GLN A 135 20.83 2.65 0.22
N ALA A 136 21.24 1.78 1.14
CA ALA A 136 20.75 0.40 1.21
C ALA A 136 19.25 0.37 1.55
N LEU A 137 18.82 1.12 2.56
CA LEU A 137 17.41 1.26 2.94
C LEU A 137 16.58 1.84 1.79
N HIS A 138 17.09 2.85 1.09
CA HIS A 138 16.36 3.41 -0.06
C HIS A 138 16.18 2.40 -1.20
N ARG A 139 17.19 1.54 -1.45
CA ARG A 139 17.05 0.43 -2.40
C ARG A 139 16.00 -0.57 -1.94
N GLU A 140 15.96 -0.89 -0.65
CA GLU A 140 14.96 -1.80 -0.06
C GLU A 140 13.54 -1.23 -0.18
N ILE A 141 13.33 0.05 0.13
CA ILE A 141 12.04 0.74 -0.06
C ILE A 141 11.57 0.61 -1.50
N ASN A 142 12.43 0.91 -2.48
CA ASN A 142 12.07 0.80 -3.89
C ASN A 142 11.69 -0.65 -4.29
N LEU A 143 12.40 -1.66 -3.76
CA LEU A 143 12.06 -3.06 -4.01
C LEU A 143 10.71 -3.45 -3.39
N LEU A 144 10.44 -3.00 -2.17
CA LEU A 144 9.18 -3.24 -1.48
C LEU A 144 8.00 -2.54 -2.17
N GLU A 145 8.19 -1.32 -2.67
CA GLU A 145 7.19 -0.62 -3.47
C GLU A 145 6.87 -1.38 -4.76
N MET A 146 7.90 -1.81 -5.50
CA MET A 146 7.72 -2.64 -6.69
C MET A 146 6.96 -3.93 -6.37
N GLN A 147 7.33 -4.62 -5.30
CA GLN A 147 6.63 -5.84 -4.85
C GLN A 147 5.17 -5.54 -4.50
N SER A 148 4.91 -4.50 -3.70
CA SER A 148 3.55 -4.10 -3.32
C SER A 148 2.69 -3.79 -4.55
N THR A 149 3.24 -3.11 -5.55
CA THR A 149 2.50 -2.85 -6.80
C THR A 149 2.20 -4.12 -7.60
N ALA A 150 3.11 -5.11 -7.59
CA ALA A 150 2.87 -6.40 -8.24
C ALA A 150 1.80 -7.21 -7.50
N ASP A 151 1.88 -7.26 -6.17
CA ASP A 151 0.91 -7.95 -5.31
C ASP A 151 -0.49 -7.32 -5.44
N ASN A 152 -0.58 -6.00 -5.46
CA ASN A 152 -1.85 -5.29 -5.68
C ASN A 152 -2.46 -5.61 -7.05
N LYS A 153 -1.65 -5.70 -8.11
CA LYS A 153 -2.12 -6.12 -9.44
C LYS A 153 -2.60 -7.57 -9.43
N TYR A 154 -1.85 -8.47 -8.81
CA TYR A 154 -2.24 -9.87 -8.67
C TYR A 154 -3.55 -10.02 -7.90
N ASN A 155 -3.68 -9.34 -6.76
CA ASN A 155 -4.89 -9.33 -5.96
C ASN A 155 -6.09 -8.79 -6.74
N ALA A 156 -5.91 -7.74 -7.55
CA ALA A 156 -6.96 -7.21 -8.42
C ALA A 156 -7.39 -8.24 -9.47
N SER A 157 -6.45 -8.94 -10.12
CA SER A 157 -6.77 -10.01 -11.08
C SER A 157 -7.46 -11.21 -10.43
N VAL A 158 -7.05 -11.61 -9.22
CA VAL A 158 -7.74 -12.67 -8.46
C VAL A 158 -9.16 -12.24 -8.10
N ALA A 159 -9.35 -11.00 -7.67
CA ALA A 159 -10.67 -10.44 -7.38
C ALA A 159 -11.56 -10.45 -8.63
N GLU A 160 -11.02 -10.09 -9.80
CA GLU A 160 -11.72 -10.14 -11.09
C GLU A 160 -12.15 -11.58 -11.46
N VAL A 161 -11.24 -12.56 -11.35
CA VAL A 161 -11.58 -13.97 -11.59
C VAL A 161 -12.66 -14.46 -10.62
N GLN A 162 -12.55 -14.09 -9.34
CA GLN A 162 -13.55 -14.44 -8.34
C GLN A 162 -14.91 -13.82 -8.64
N GLN A 163 -14.93 -12.58 -9.15
CA GLN A 163 -16.15 -11.92 -9.60
C GLN A 163 -16.77 -12.64 -10.80
N LEU A 164 -15.98 -12.99 -11.82
CA LEU A 164 -16.45 -13.75 -12.98
C LEU A 164 -17.06 -15.10 -12.57
N PHE A 165 -16.46 -15.79 -11.60
CA PHE A 165 -17.01 -17.05 -11.09
C PHE A 165 -18.37 -16.87 -10.40
N LYS A 166 -18.54 -15.78 -9.64
CA LYS A 166 -19.81 -15.41 -9.01
C LYS A 166 -20.86 -15.02 -10.05
N GLU A 167 -20.50 -14.20 -11.03
CA GLU A 167 -21.41 -13.71 -12.07
C GLU A 167 -21.88 -14.83 -13.00
N HIS A 168 -20.97 -15.70 -13.44
CA HIS A 168 -21.32 -16.79 -14.35
C HIS A 168 -22.04 -17.96 -13.67
N SER A 169 -22.27 -17.92 -12.34
CA SER A 169 -22.89 -19.01 -11.59
C SER A 169 -22.33 -20.38 -11.97
N VAL A 170 -21.02 -20.45 -12.16
CA VAL A 170 -20.33 -21.62 -12.74
C VAL A 170 -20.60 -22.88 -11.92
N HIS A 171 -20.75 -22.72 -10.60
CA HIS A 171 -21.21 -23.77 -9.70
C HIS A 171 -22.59 -24.34 -10.07
N LEU A 172 -23.57 -23.49 -10.43
CA LEU A 172 -24.89 -23.95 -10.86
C LEU A 172 -24.80 -24.72 -12.18
N MET A 173 -23.99 -24.24 -13.13
CA MET A 173 -23.76 -24.97 -14.38
C MET A 173 -23.12 -26.34 -14.15
N PHE A 174 -22.14 -26.44 -13.25
CA PHE A 174 -21.55 -27.74 -12.88
C PHE A 174 -22.56 -28.66 -12.20
N GLN A 175 -23.42 -28.14 -11.34
CA GLN A 175 -24.46 -28.93 -10.67
C GLN A 175 -25.49 -29.47 -11.67
N GLU A 176 -25.95 -28.64 -12.61
CA GLU A 176 -26.87 -29.04 -13.67
C GLU A 176 -26.27 -30.09 -14.60
N LEU A 177 -24.97 -29.97 -14.91
CA LEU A 177 -24.23 -30.96 -15.71
C LEU A 177 -24.17 -32.32 -14.99
N VAL A 178 -23.84 -32.32 -13.69
CA VAL A 178 -23.76 -33.54 -12.88
C VAL A 178 -25.13 -34.23 -12.79
N GLU A 179 -26.21 -33.47 -12.59
CA GLU A 179 -27.57 -34.01 -12.59
C GLU A 179 -27.95 -34.60 -13.96
N SER A 180 -27.60 -33.90 -15.04
CA SER A 180 -27.90 -34.34 -16.40
C SER A 180 -27.13 -35.61 -16.77
N ALA A 181 -25.85 -35.70 -16.41
CA ALA A 181 -25.03 -36.90 -16.58
C ALA A 181 -25.58 -38.08 -15.77
N SER A 182 -26.00 -37.83 -14.52
CA SER A 182 -26.62 -38.85 -13.66
C SER A 182 -27.93 -39.38 -14.25
N LYS A 183 -28.79 -38.48 -14.76
CA LYS A 183 -30.03 -38.86 -15.46
C LYS A 183 -29.75 -39.66 -16.73
N LEU A 184 -28.73 -39.29 -17.50
CA LEU A 184 -28.31 -40.04 -18.68
C LEU A 184 -27.85 -41.45 -18.30
N HIS A 185 -27.01 -41.57 -17.27
CA HIS A 185 -26.53 -42.85 -16.79
C HIS A 185 -27.68 -43.76 -16.33
N GLN A 186 -28.65 -43.21 -15.60
CA GLN A 186 -29.85 -43.96 -15.19
C GLN A 186 -30.68 -44.41 -16.39
N LYS A 187 -30.89 -43.54 -17.39
CA LYS A 187 -31.61 -43.90 -18.62
C LYS A 187 -30.90 -45.02 -19.38
N VAL A 188 -29.59 -44.90 -19.60
CA VAL A 188 -28.79 -45.93 -20.30
C VAL A 188 -28.80 -47.25 -19.52
N ALA A 189 -28.65 -47.20 -18.20
CA ALA A 189 -28.73 -48.39 -17.35
C ALA A 189 -30.12 -49.05 -17.38
N ALA A 190 -31.20 -48.25 -17.38
CA ALA A 190 -32.56 -48.74 -17.50
C ALA A 190 -32.84 -49.34 -18.89
N GLU A 191 -32.35 -48.71 -19.96
CA GLU A 191 -32.49 -49.19 -21.33
C GLU A 191 -31.72 -50.51 -21.54
N LEU A 192 -30.51 -50.62 -20.99
CA LEU A 192 -29.73 -51.87 -21.00
C LEU A 192 -30.40 -52.99 -20.19
N LYS A 193 -31.09 -52.67 -19.10
CA LYS A 193 -31.87 -53.64 -18.32
C LYS A 193 -33.17 -54.03 -19.05
N SER A 194 -33.83 -53.10 -19.71
CA SER A 194 -35.03 -53.32 -20.53
C SER A 194 -34.73 -54.17 -21.76
N LYS A 195 -33.60 -53.95 -22.44
CA LYS A 195 -33.14 -54.81 -23.54
C LYS A 195 -32.85 -56.23 -23.07
N ARG A 196 -32.21 -56.41 -21.91
CA ARG A 196 -32.01 -57.75 -21.31
C ARG A 196 -33.31 -58.47 -20.94
N LEU A 197 -34.36 -57.73 -20.56
CA LEU A 197 -35.68 -58.32 -20.25
C LEU A 197 -36.52 -58.58 -21.51
N GLY A 198 -36.32 -57.80 -22.57
CA GLY A 198 -36.88 -58.03 -23.91
C GLY A 198 -36.30 -59.28 -24.58
N ASP A 199 -34.98 -59.49 -24.45
CA ASP A 199 -34.30 -60.67 -24.99
C ASP A 199 -34.66 -61.98 -24.25
N MET A 200 -35.22 -61.92 -23.03
CA MET A 200 -35.73 -63.11 -22.32
C MET A 200 -37.15 -63.53 -22.77
N LYS A 201 -37.84 -62.76 -23.63
CA LYS A 201 -39.18 -63.11 -24.14
C LYS A 201 -39.23 -63.47 -25.63
N GLN A 202 -38.10 -63.40 -26.33
CA GLN A 202 -37.94 -63.99 -27.66
C GLN A 202 -36.68 -64.86 -27.67
N ASP A 203 -36.72 -66.01 -27.01
CA ASP A 203 -35.87 -67.11 -27.44
C ASP A 203 -36.63 -68.44 -27.38
N GLY A 204 -37.51 -68.58 -28.36
CA GLY A 204 -38.17 -69.81 -28.74
C GLY A 204 -38.12 -69.94 -30.25
N VAL A 205 -37.03 -70.55 -30.74
CA VAL A 205 -36.88 -71.14 -32.08
C VAL A 205 -36.69 -70.13 -33.23
N CYS A 206 -35.49 -70.04 -33.82
CA CYS A 206 -35.10 -70.89 -34.95
C CYS A 206 -33.66 -70.65 -35.44
N LYS A 207 -33.14 -71.71 -36.06
CA LYS A 207 -31.80 -72.00 -36.57
C LYS A 207 -31.46 -71.26 -37.89
N LYS A 208 -30.14 -71.06 -38.07
CA LYS A 208 -29.29 -71.19 -39.29
C LYS A 208 -28.92 -69.96 -40.15
N HIS A 209 -27.58 -69.83 -40.27
CA HIS A 209 -26.74 -69.38 -41.41
C HIS A 209 -26.78 -67.88 -41.77
N CYS A 210 -25.67 -67.17 -42.05
CA CYS A 210 -24.32 -67.54 -42.43
C CYS A 210 -23.35 -66.34 -42.22
N LEU A 211 -22.08 -66.65 -41.90
CA LEU A 211 -20.81 -66.03 -42.33
C LEU A 211 -20.77 -64.52 -42.68
N SER A 212 -19.94 -63.76 -41.94
CA SER A 212 -18.79 -63.07 -42.55
C SER A 212 -17.88 -62.43 -41.49
N SER A 213 -16.63 -62.89 -41.50
CA SER A 213 -15.39 -62.15 -41.25
C SER A 213 -15.24 -61.37 -39.93
N GLY A 214 -14.48 -61.97 -39.02
CA GLY A 214 -13.88 -61.26 -37.90
C GLY A 214 -12.81 -60.28 -38.35
N LYS A 215 -12.81 -59.09 -37.76
CA LYS A 215 -11.60 -58.37 -37.40
C LYS A 215 -11.76 -57.81 -36.00
N GLN A 216 -10.92 -58.33 -35.12
CA GLN A 216 -10.61 -57.82 -33.80
C GLN A 216 -10.14 -56.37 -33.93
N MET A 217 -10.79 -55.44 -33.23
CA MET A 217 -10.15 -54.20 -32.80
C MET A 217 -10.18 -54.16 -31.27
N VAL A 218 -8.97 -53.98 -30.75
CA VAL A 218 -8.58 -53.72 -29.36
C VAL A 218 -9.51 -52.69 -28.73
N PRO A 219 -9.92 -52.82 -27.45
CA PRO A 219 -10.51 -51.70 -26.76
C PRO A 219 -9.39 -50.69 -26.51
N ASP A 220 -9.40 -49.62 -27.31
CA ASP A 220 -8.60 -48.43 -27.01
C ASP A 220 -8.97 -47.95 -25.62
N THR A 221 -7.93 -47.58 -24.87
CA THR A 221 -7.98 -47.20 -23.46
C THR A 221 -8.76 -45.89 -23.32
N GLY A 222 -10.08 -46.00 -23.33
CA GLY A 222 -11.00 -44.91 -23.03
C GLY A 222 -10.83 -44.53 -21.57
N ILE A 223 -10.63 -43.22 -21.35
CA ILE A 223 -10.41 -42.57 -20.06
C ILE A 223 -11.42 -43.12 -19.03
N SER A 224 -10.97 -44.05 -18.20
CA SER A 224 -11.66 -44.52 -17.01
C SER A 224 -11.44 -43.50 -15.90
N SER A 225 -11.89 -42.26 -16.10
CA SER A 225 -12.11 -41.35 -14.98
C SER A 225 -13.35 -41.86 -14.26
N SER A 226 -13.11 -42.52 -13.13
CA SER A 226 -14.14 -43.09 -12.28
C SER A 226 -15.01 -41.97 -11.70
N LEU A 227 -16.27 -42.26 -11.39
CA LEU A 227 -17.21 -41.27 -10.84
C LEU A 227 -16.68 -40.72 -9.49
N GLU A 228 -15.91 -41.57 -8.80
CA GLU A 228 -15.22 -41.30 -7.57
C GLU A 228 -14.24 -40.12 -7.73
N ASP A 229 -13.52 -40.05 -8.85
CA ASP A 229 -12.56 -38.96 -9.13
C ASP A 229 -13.27 -37.60 -9.30
N ILE A 230 -14.47 -37.60 -9.89
CA ILE A 230 -15.29 -36.39 -10.07
C ILE A 230 -15.93 -35.97 -8.74
N GLN A 231 -16.37 -36.93 -7.92
CA GLN A 231 -16.91 -36.67 -6.59
C GLN A 231 -15.87 -36.13 -5.61
N GLU A 232 -14.61 -36.58 -5.73
CA GLU A 232 -13.49 -36.10 -4.94
C GLU A 232 -13.21 -34.61 -5.24
N ILE A 233 -13.15 -34.23 -6.50
CA ILE A 233 -12.94 -32.83 -6.92
C ILE A 233 -14.07 -31.92 -6.42
N VAL A 234 -15.33 -32.37 -6.50
CA VAL A 234 -16.49 -31.63 -5.98
C VAL A 234 -16.44 -31.47 -4.46
N SER A 235 -15.88 -32.45 -3.74
CA SER A 235 -15.75 -32.40 -2.28
C SER A 235 -14.67 -31.42 -1.83
N ILE A 236 -13.56 -31.33 -2.58
CA ILE A 236 -12.48 -30.37 -2.33
C ILE A 236 -12.99 -28.92 -2.50
N LEU A 237 -13.78 -28.66 -3.53
CA LEU A 237 -14.35 -27.33 -3.81
C LEU A 237 -15.41 -26.87 -2.80
N LYS A 238 -16.05 -27.78 -2.06
CA LYS A 238 -17.03 -27.43 -1.02
C LYS A 238 -16.42 -27.04 0.33
N ASN A 239 -15.13 -27.33 0.53
CA ASN A 239 -14.42 -27.13 1.80
C ASN A 239 -13.43 -25.96 1.75
N THR A 240 -13.46 -25.14 0.71
CA THR A 240 -12.66 -23.92 0.55
C THR A 240 -13.59 -22.70 0.49
#